data_AF-A0A0C2X3E6-F1
#
_entry.id   AF-A0A0C2X3E6-F1
#
_cell.length_a   1.000
_cell.length_b   1.000
_cell.length_c   1.000
_cell.angle_alpha   90.00
_cell.angle_beta   90.00
_cell.angle_gamma   90.00
#
_symmetry.space_group_name_H-M   'P 1'
#
loop_
_entity.id
_entity.type
_entity.pdbx_description
1 polymer ?
#
loop_
_entity_poly.entity_id
_entity_poly.type
_entity_poly.pdbx_seq_one_letter_code
_entity_poly.pdbx_strand_id
1 'polypeptide(L)'
;MEVLRPGLLVSVIYRLCQYPLYSETEPPKALAPHFEPGQLLDSTMLQYGFYAWSWSSAGRLLAKLGYGPEYEILQSIFFVFILYFLSSVPTLPLSVLLFVADLLKGWAVAIVLGSPFLAAFLYIFKWAGVQFVPWLMAFMISFQLIMVVIYPTVIQPLFNKLSPLPESDLRSRIESLATKLKFPLSTCGSKRSSHSNAYFHGKHIVIFDILVQQSKPEGVEAVLAHELGHWFLLYPTKTMAISQVTILALFPAFLRPLLRTFDFPKAMILTPFEAVVSIAMNAVSRHFEWQADQFACELQDRITFHVKNLSTVWVDWLYSTYHHSHPTLTERLKALPSCSREKEGLGV
;
A
#
# COMPACT_ATOMS: atom_id res chain seq x y z
N MET A 1 27.84 19.39 -11.41
CA MET A 1 27.92 17.92 -11.54
C MET A 1 26.97 17.32 -10.54
N GLU A 2 25.75 17.01 -10.98
CA GLU A 2 24.71 16.40 -10.16
C GLU A 2 25.14 14.98 -9.76
N VAL A 3 25.42 14.79 -8.47
CA VAL A 3 25.53 13.46 -7.90
C VAL A 3 24.13 12.88 -7.91
N LEU A 4 23.82 12.06 -8.91
CA LEU A 4 22.61 11.25 -8.96
C LEU A 4 22.47 10.55 -7.61
N ARG A 5 21.40 10.84 -6.87
CA ARG A 5 21.16 10.22 -5.57
C ARG A 5 21.15 8.69 -5.73
N PRO A 6 21.73 7.91 -4.81
CA PRO A 6 21.84 6.45 -4.95
C PRO A 6 20.51 5.75 -5.25
N GLY A 7 19.41 6.20 -4.64
CA GLY A 7 18.07 5.67 -4.92
C GLY A 7 17.58 5.94 -6.35
N LEU A 8 17.97 7.08 -6.94
CA LEU A 8 17.69 7.40 -8.33
C LEU A 8 18.52 6.50 -9.26
N LEU A 9 19.79 6.24 -8.92
CA LEU A 9 20.66 5.35 -9.69
C LEU A 9 20.11 3.92 -9.72
N VAL A 10 19.67 3.40 -8.57
CA VAL A 10 19.09 2.05 -8.44
C VAL A 10 17.76 1.94 -9.22
N SER A 11 16.87 2.92 -9.06
CA SER A 11 15.59 2.95 -9.82
C SER A 11 15.79 3.15 -11.33
N VAL A 12 16.83 3.88 -11.74
CA VAL A 12 17.21 4.05 -13.14
C VAL A 12 17.81 2.75 -13.70
N ILE A 13 18.70 2.07 -12.97
CA ILE A 13 19.29 0.79 -13.40
C ILE A 13 18.19 -0.27 -13.60
N TYR A 14 17.27 -0.45 -12.65
CA TYR A 14 16.17 -1.42 -12.79
C TYR A 14 15.26 -1.08 -13.98
N ARG A 15 14.93 0.20 -14.19
CA ARG A 15 14.13 0.62 -15.36
C ARG A 15 14.90 0.49 -16.67
N LEU A 16 16.24 0.66 -16.69
CA LEU A 16 17.08 0.41 -17.85
C LEU A 16 17.23 -1.08 -18.18
N CYS A 17 17.16 -1.98 -17.20
CA CYS A 17 17.11 -3.43 -17.45
C CYS A 17 15.75 -3.85 -18.02
N GLN A 18 14.65 -3.24 -17.55
CA GLN A 18 13.31 -3.51 -18.05
C GLN A 18 13.05 -2.86 -19.44
N TYR A 19 13.68 -1.72 -19.74
CA TYR A 19 13.43 -0.94 -20.96
C TYR A 19 13.67 -1.68 -22.29
N PRO A 20 14.75 -2.47 -22.48
CA PRO A 20 14.96 -3.26 -23.68
C PRO A 20 13.80 -4.22 -24.00
N LEU A 21 13.18 -4.81 -22.97
CA LEU A 21 12.00 -5.68 -23.11
C LEU A 21 10.77 -4.91 -23.60
N TYR A 22 10.70 -3.60 -23.36
CA TYR A 22 9.65 -2.74 -23.91
C TYR A 22 9.96 -2.27 -25.33
N SER A 23 11.24 -2.10 -25.69
CA SER A 23 11.70 -1.43 -26.91
C SER A 23 11.58 -2.22 -28.22
N GLU A 24 11.28 -3.53 -28.17
CA GLU A 24 10.93 -4.31 -29.36
C GLU A 24 9.48 -4.10 -29.82
N THR A 25 8.68 -3.38 -29.03
CA THR A 25 7.39 -2.81 -29.40
C THR A 25 7.50 -1.29 -29.33
N GLU A 26 6.88 -0.52 -30.24
CA GLU A 26 6.95 0.95 -30.23
C GLU A 26 6.87 1.55 -28.81
N PRO A 27 7.63 2.61 -28.48
CA PRO A 27 7.70 3.12 -27.11
C PRO A 27 6.29 3.47 -26.63
N PRO A 28 5.71 2.70 -25.70
CA PRO A 28 4.32 2.91 -25.36
C PRO A 28 4.21 4.20 -24.56
N LYS A 29 3.08 4.90 -24.69
CA LYS A 29 2.61 5.92 -23.74
C LYS A 29 2.66 5.44 -22.27
N ALA A 30 2.89 4.15 -22.02
CA ALA A 30 3.12 3.51 -20.73
C ALA A 30 4.44 3.88 -20.03
N LEU A 31 5.40 4.57 -20.67
CA LEU A 31 6.62 5.06 -19.99
C LEU A 31 6.45 6.46 -19.36
N ALA A 32 5.49 7.27 -19.80
CA ALA A 32 5.21 8.58 -19.22
C ALA A 32 4.81 8.54 -17.71
N PRO A 33 4.08 7.53 -17.22
CA PRO A 33 3.82 7.35 -15.78
C PRO A 33 5.04 6.94 -14.95
N HIS A 34 6.12 6.44 -15.59
CA HIS A 34 7.29 5.91 -14.88
C HIS A 34 8.36 6.98 -14.60
N PHE A 35 8.25 8.16 -15.19
CA PHE A 35 8.89 9.37 -14.68
C PHE A 35 7.96 10.00 -13.65
N GLU A 36 8.12 9.63 -12.37
CA GLU A 36 7.22 10.13 -11.33
C GLU A 36 7.34 11.67 -11.23
N PRO A 37 6.27 12.43 -11.53
CA PRO A 37 6.25 13.88 -11.33
C PRO A 37 6.53 14.24 -9.87
N GLY A 38 6.25 13.33 -8.94
CA GLY A 38 6.50 13.46 -7.50
C GLY A 38 7.98 13.69 -7.17
N GLN A 39 8.91 12.98 -7.81
CA GLN A 39 10.34 13.14 -7.53
C GLN A 39 10.88 14.51 -7.95
N LEU A 40 10.38 15.03 -9.08
CA LEU A 40 10.68 16.37 -9.55
C LEU A 40 10.06 17.41 -8.60
N LEU A 41 8.81 17.21 -8.18
CA LEU A 41 8.12 18.08 -7.23
C LEU A 41 8.86 18.14 -5.88
N ASP A 42 9.25 17.00 -5.32
CA ASP A 42 9.97 16.92 -4.05
C ASP A 42 11.34 17.61 -4.12
N SER A 43 12.07 17.41 -5.22
CA SER A 43 13.37 18.06 -5.48
C SER A 43 13.21 19.58 -5.62
N THR A 44 12.16 20.01 -6.32
CA THR A 44 11.80 21.42 -6.49
C THR A 44 11.41 22.05 -5.15
N MET A 45 10.54 21.40 -4.37
CA MET A 45 10.13 21.86 -3.05
C MET A 45 11.33 22.05 -2.11
N LEU A 46 12.30 21.13 -2.17
CA LEU A 46 13.53 21.25 -1.38
C LEU A 46 14.41 22.41 -1.86
N GLN A 47 14.64 22.52 -3.17
CA GLN A 47 15.51 23.55 -3.76
C GLN A 47 14.99 24.97 -3.50
N TYR A 48 13.67 25.17 -3.56
CA TYR A 48 13.04 26.47 -3.34
C TYR A 48 12.64 26.72 -1.87
N GLY A 49 13.10 25.90 -0.92
CA GLY A 49 12.89 26.13 0.51
C GLY A 49 11.43 26.02 0.96
N PHE A 50 10.60 25.27 0.24
CA PHE A 50 9.17 25.16 0.47
C PHE A 50 8.82 24.63 1.87
N TYR A 51 9.64 23.73 2.40
CA TYR A 51 9.51 23.23 3.78
C TYR A 51 9.70 24.35 4.81
N ALA A 52 10.71 25.19 4.66
CA ALA A 52 10.95 26.33 5.56
C ALA A 52 9.83 27.39 5.44
N TRP A 53 9.35 27.63 4.22
CA TRP A 53 8.19 28.49 3.97
C TRP A 53 6.92 27.93 4.64
N SER A 54 6.68 26.63 4.56
CA SER A 54 5.50 25.99 5.17
C SER A 54 5.56 26.08 6.69
N TRP A 55 6.75 25.85 7.28
CA TRP A 55 6.97 25.94 8.72
C TRP A 55 6.73 27.36 9.27
N SER A 56 7.30 28.37 8.60
CA SER A 56 7.12 29.78 8.97
C SER A 56 5.68 30.25 8.75
N SER A 57 4.99 29.73 7.74
CA SER A 57 3.58 30.03 7.49
C SER A 57 2.67 29.42 8.56
N ALA A 58 2.94 28.19 8.99
CA ALA A 58 2.25 27.57 10.13
C ALA A 58 2.40 28.42 11.40
N GLY A 59 3.63 28.85 11.74
CA GLY A 59 3.88 29.71 12.89
C GLY A 59 3.17 31.06 12.82
N ARG A 60 3.16 31.71 11.65
CA ARG A 60 2.43 32.99 11.43
C ARG A 60 0.92 32.83 11.58
N LEU A 61 0.35 31.73 11.12
CA LEU A 61 -1.09 31.45 11.28
C LEU A 61 -1.44 31.22 12.76
N LEU A 62 -0.63 30.46 13.47
CA LEU A 62 -0.83 30.21 14.90
C LEU A 62 -0.67 31.47 15.75
N ALA A 63 0.31 32.33 15.42
CA ALA A 63 0.49 33.60 16.10
C ALA A 63 -0.75 34.50 15.98
N LYS A 64 -1.44 34.49 14.82
CA LYS A 64 -2.71 35.22 14.64
C LYS A 64 -3.85 34.65 15.50
N LEU A 65 -3.78 33.37 15.84
CA LEU A 65 -4.74 32.70 16.72
C LEU A 65 -4.34 32.80 18.20
N GLY A 66 -3.26 33.50 18.53
CA GLY A 66 -2.78 33.69 19.91
C GLY A 66 -1.86 32.59 20.44
N TYR A 67 -1.40 31.67 19.58
CA TYR A 67 -0.47 30.60 19.96
C TYR A 67 0.96 30.98 19.58
N GLY A 68 1.86 31.02 20.55
CA GLY A 68 3.28 31.31 20.34
C GLY A 68 4.12 30.10 19.94
N PRO A 69 5.45 30.30 19.76
CA PRO A 69 6.39 29.25 19.36
C PRO A 69 6.55 28.11 20.38
N GLU A 70 6.10 28.32 21.63
CA GLU A 70 6.04 27.29 22.67
C GLU A 70 5.12 26.11 22.31
N TYR A 71 4.13 26.33 21.43
CA TYR A 71 3.20 25.30 20.95
C TYR A 71 3.77 24.54 19.73
N GLU A 72 4.99 24.02 19.85
CA GLU A 72 5.71 23.34 18.76
C GLU A 72 4.94 22.16 18.15
N ILE A 73 4.22 21.39 18.97
CA ILE A 73 3.40 20.26 18.48
C ILE A 73 2.27 20.78 17.59
N LEU A 74 1.60 21.85 18.01
CA LEU A 74 0.52 22.47 17.25
C LEU A 74 1.06 23.08 15.94
N GLN A 75 2.23 23.72 15.98
CA GLN A 75 2.90 24.22 14.78
C GLN A 75 3.29 23.11 13.82
N SER A 76 3.75 21.97 14.34
CA SER A 76 4.09 20.79 13.53
C SER A 76 2.86 20.21 12.83
N ILE A 77 1.72 20.16 13.51
CA ILE A 77 0.44 19.73 12.93
C ILE A 77 0.04 20.65 11.77
N PHE A 78 0.03 21.96 11.99
CA PHE A 78 -0.29 22.93 10.94
C PHE A 78 0.69 22.85 9.76
N PHE A 79 1.98 22.70 10.05
CA PHE A 79 3.01 22.54 9.04
C PHE A 79 2.76 21.31 8.16
N VAL A 80 2.49 20.14 8.76
CA VAL A 80 2.21 18.91 8.02
C VAL A 80 0.94 19.05 7.17
N PHE A 81 -0.11 19.69 7.69
CA PHE A 81 -1.33 19.90 6.90
C PHE A 81 -1.15 20.91 5.77
N ILE A 82 -0.37 21.98 5.96
CA ILE A 82 -0.03 22.91 4.87
C ILE A 82 0.69 22.15 3.75
N LEU A 83 1.69 21.33 4.09
CA LEU A 83 2.41 20.50 3.12
C LEU A 83 1.46 19.53 2.42
N TYR A 84 0.62 18.82 3.18
CA TYR A 84 -0.33 17.84 2.66
C TYR A 84 -1.35 18.46 1.70
N PHE A 85 -1.92 19.61 2.03
CA PHE A 85 -2.87 20.27 1.14
C PHE A 85 -2.20 20.75 -0.14
N LEU A 86 -1.03 21.38 -0.03
CA LEU A 86 -0.32 21.91 -1.19
C LEU A 86 0.23 20.80 -2.10
N SER A 87 0.68 19.67 -1.53
CA SER A 87 1.08 18.51 -2.33
C SER A 87 -0.09 17.81 -3.01
N SER A 88 -1.32 18.00 -2.52
CA SER A 88 -2.54 17.49 -3.18
C SER A 88 -3.11 18.40 -4.27
N VAL A 89 -2.65 19.65 -4.40
CA VAL A 89 -3.14 20.57 -5.45
C VAL A 89 -2.80 20.07 -6.87
N PRO A 90 -1.58 19.60 -7.17
CA PRO A 90 -1.25 19.08 -8.49
C PRO A 90 -2.04 17.84 -8.91
N THR A 91 -2.69 17.15 -7.96
CA THR A 91 -3.46 15.92 -8.22
C THR A 91 -4.95 16.19 -8.49
N LEU A 92 -5.39 17.45 -8.42
CA LEU A 92 -6.76 17.85 -8.69
C LEU A 92 -7.08 17.68 -10.20
N PRO A 93 -8.09 16.88 -10.58
CA PRO A 93 -8.57 16.83 -11.95
C PRO A 93 -9.31 18.13 -12.29
N LEU A 94 -9.23 18.53 -13.56
CA LEU A 94 -9.83 19.76 -14.08
C LEU A 94 -11.38 19.72 -14.11
N SER A 95 -12.00 18.57 -13.88
CA SER A 95 -13.45 18.43 -13.76
C SER A 95 -13.82 17.20 -12.91
N VAL A 96 -15.05 17.21 -12.36
CA VAL A 96 -15.77 16.18 -11.58
C VAL A 96 -15.98 16.53 -10.10
N LEU A 97 -17.20 16.94 -9.77
CA LEU A 97 -17.71 17.23 -8.42
C LEU A 97 -17.51 16.07 -7.42
N LEU A 98 -17.59 14.82 -7.90
CA LEU A 98 -17.38 13.62 -7.08
C LEU A 98 -15.95 13.53 -6.55
N PHE A 99 -14.95 13.91 -7.36
CA PHE A 99 -13.56 13.90 -6.93
C PHE A 99 -13.31 14.91 -5.81
N VAL A 100 -13.85 16.12 -5.93
CA VAL A 100 -13.71 17.16 -4.90
C VAL A 100 -14.36 16.72 -3.58
N ALA A 101 -15.54 16.09 -3.66
CA ALA A 101 -16.21 15.57 -2.47
C ALA A 101 -15.38 14.50 -1.75
N ASP A 102 -14.78 13.57 -2.49
CA ASP A 102 -13.94 12.52 -1.89
C ASP A 102 -12.61 13.05 -1.39
N LEU A 103 -12.02 14.06 -2.05
CA LEU A 103 -10.84 14.75 -1.56
C LEU A 103 -11.10 15.45 -0.23
N LEU A 104 -12.19 16.20 -0.11
CA LEU A 104 -12.55 16.90 1.13
C LEU A 104 -12.83 15.93 2.29
N LYS A 105 -13.49 14.79 2.02
CA LYS A 105 -13.63 13.71 3.01
C LYS A 105 -12.26 13.16 3.41
N GLY A 106 -11.36 12.95 2.45
CA GLY A 106 -9.98 12.52 2.69
C GLY A 106 -9.23 13.47 3.62
N TRP A 107 -9.31 14.77 3.35
CA TRP A 107 -8.74 15.82 4.20
C TRP A 107 -9.35 15.83 5.61
N ALA A 108 -10.68 15.69 5.72
CA ALA A 108 -11.34 15.64 7.01
C ALA A 108 -10.88 14.42 7.84
N VAL A 109 -10.81 13.24 7.24
CA VAL A 109 -10.30 12.03 7.90
C VAL A 109 -8.84 12.21 8.31
N ALA A 110 -8.01 12.79 7.43
CA ALA A 110 -6.60 13.06 7.71
C ALA A 110 -6.44 14.03 8.89
N ILE A 111 -7.24 15.09 8.98
CA ILE A 111 -7.22 16.02 10.13
C ILE A 111 -7.65 15.30 11.41
N VAL A 112 -8.80 14.63 11.39
CA VAL A 112 -9.40 14.02 12.58
C VAL A 112 -8.54 12.90 13.16
N LEU A 113 -7.91 12.08 12.32
CA LEU A 113 -7.07 10.97 12.78
C LEU A 113 -5.59 11.34 12.85
N GLY A 114 -5.09 12.10 11.87
CA GLY A 114 -3.69 12.46 11.76
C GLY A 114 -3.24 13.49 12.81
N SER A 115 -4.09 14.45 13.18
CA SER A 115 -3.73 15.43 14.22
C SER A 115 -3.49 14.80 15.59
N PRO A 116 -4.41 13.99 16.17
CA PRO A 116 -4.15 13.35 17.45
C PRO A 116 -3.03 12.32 17.36
N PHE A 117 -2.90 11.60 16.23
CA PHE A 117 -1.79 10.69 16.01
C PHE A 117 -0.44 11.40 16.05
N LEU A 118 -0.27 12.48 15.27
CA LEU A 118 0.96 13.26 15.21
C LEU A 118 1.26 13.95 16.55
N ALA A 119 0.22 14.44 17.23
CA ALA A 119 0.37 15.03 18.56
C ALA A 119 0.93 14.01 19.56
N ALA A 120 0.33 12.82 19.64
CA ALA A 120 0.77 11.75 20.53
C ALA A 120 2.18 11.26 20.14
N PHE A 121 2.43 11.08 18.84
CA PHE A 121 3.73 10.69 18.31
C PHE A 121 4.84 11.64 18.78
N LEU A 122 4.69 12.95 18.53
CA LEU A 122 5.67 13.96 18.93
C LEU A 122 5.76 14.13 20.45
N TYR A 123 4.62 14.00 21.16
CA TYR A 123 4.60 14.06 22.61
C TYR A 123 5.42 12.94 23.25
N ILE A 124 5.37 11.71 22.71
CA ILE A 124 6.16 10.57 23.20
C ILE A 124 7.66 10.87 23.11
N PHE A 125 8.13 11.51 22.04
CA PHE A 125 9.54 11.94 21.93
C PHE A 125 9.93 12.91 23.04
N LYS A 126 9.08 13.89 23.34
CA LYS A 126 9.34 14.88 24.39
C LYS A 126 9.29 14.28 25.78
N TRP A 127 8.32 13.40 26.04
CA TRP A 127 8.07 12.81 27.35
C TRP A 127 9.10 11.73 27.72
N ALA A 128 9.36 10.79 26.81
CA ALA A 128 10.20 9.64 27.11
C ALA A 128 11.70 9.86 26.84
N GLY A 129 12.07 10.98 26.20
CA GLY A 129 13.46 11.38 25.99
C GLY A 129 14.29 10.28 25.31
N VAL A 130 15.35 9.80 25.93
CA VAL A 130 16.23 8.74 25.38
C VAL A 130 15.54 7.36 25.32
N GLN A 131 14.54 7.12 26.17
CA GLN A 131 13.83 5.85 26.29
C GLN A 131 12.54 5.82 25.46
N PHE A 132 12.36 6.74 24.50
CA PHE A 132 11.13 6.83 23.71
C PHE A 132 10.83 5.59 22.87
N VAL A 133 11.84 4.79 22.53
CA VAL A 133 11.77 3.62 21.64
C VAL A 133 10.64 2.64 21.98
N PRO A 134 10.59 2.02 23.19
CA PRO A 134 9.51 1.10 23.56
C PRO A 134 8.13 1.76 23.59
N TRP A 135 8.03 3.01 24.03
CA TRP A 135 6.76 3.74 24.13
C TRP A 135 6.20 4.10 22.76
N LEU A 136 7.07 4.50 21.84
CA LEU A 136 6.71 4.79 20.47
C LEU A 136 6.27 3.51 19.75
N MET A 137 6.98 2.39 19.94
CA MET A 137 6.59 1.10 19.38
C MET A 137 5.23 0.64 19.91
N ALA A 138 5.01 0.72 21.23
CA ALA A 138 3.73 0.39 21.84
C ALA A 138 2.60 1.25 21.25
N PHE A 139 2.80 2.56 21.14
CA PHE A 139 1.84 3.48 20.53
C PHE A 139 1.56 3.12 19.06
N MET A 140 2.59 2.87 18.25
CA MET A 140 2.44 2.53 16.83
C MET A 140 1.69 1.21 16.64
N ILE A 141 1.99 0.18 17.44
CA ILE A 141 1.29 -1.11 17.42
C ILE A 141 -0.16 -0.93 17.83
N SER A 142 -0.42 -0.22 18.94
CA SER A 142 -1.80 0.05 19.39
C SER A 142 -2.59 0.81 18.33
N PHE A 143 -2.01 1.86 17.74
CA PHE A 143 -2.66 2.62 16.67
C PHE A 143 -2.92 1.75 15.44
N GLN A 144 -1.96 0.92 15.02
CA GLN A 144 -2.13 0.00 13.89
C GLN A 144 -3.27 -1.00 14.14
N LEU A 145 -3.33 -1.62 15.32
CA LEU A 145 -4.41 -2.56 15.68
C LEU A 145 -5.79 -1.87 15.68
N ILE A 146 -5.86 -0.64 16.20
CA ILE A 146 -7.07 0.19 16.15
C ILE A 146 -7.46 0.45 14.69
N MET A 147 -6.50 0.84 13.84
CA MET A 147 -6.75 1.15 12.44
C MET A 147 -7.16 -0.07 11.61
N VAL A 148 -6.69 -1.28 11.95
CA VAL A 148 -7.16 -2.54 11.32
C VAL A 148 -8.68 -2.72 11.50
N VAL A 149 -9.25 -2.21 12.60
CA VAL A 149 -10.70 -2.24 12.84
C VAL A 149 -11.38 -1.00 12.27
N ILE A 150 -10.89 0.20 12.57
CA ILE A 150 -11.53 1.47 12.19
C ILE A 150 -11.53 1.68 10.68
N TYR A 151 -10.46 1.31 9.97
CA TYR A 151 -10.35 1.55 8.53
C TYR A 151 -11.49 0.88 7.74
N PRO A 152 -11.71 -0.44 7.82
CA PRO A 152 -12.78 -1.08 7.06
C PRO A 152 -14.18 -0.78 7.61
N THR A 153 -14.34 -0.53 8.91
CA THR A 153 -15.68 -0.37 9.52
C THR A 153 -16.22 1.06 9.48
N VAL A 154 -15.35 2.06 9.54
CA VAL A 154 -15.73 3.48 9.60
C VAL A 154 -15.23 4.24 8.40
N ILE A 155 -13.93 4.12 8.06
CA ILE A 155 -13.33 4.95 7.01
C ILE A 155 -13.81 4.52 5.63
N GLN A 156 -13.69 3.24 5.30
CA GLN A 156 -14.01 2.72 3.98
C GLN A 156 -15.48 2.96 3.55
N PRO A 157 -16.49 2.80 4.43
CA PRO A 157 -17.89 3.11 4.11
C PRO A 157 -18.17 4.60 3.80
N LEU A 158 -17.35 5.55 4.28
CA LEU A 158 -17.49 6.97 3.95
C LEU A 158 -17.18 7.26 2.47
N PHE A 159 -16.32 6.44 1.86
CA PHE A 159 -15.91 6.56 0.46
C PHE A 159 -16.67 5.60 -0.45
N ASN A 160 -17.00 4.39 0.05
CA ASN A 160 -17.52 3.32 -0.79
C ASN A 160 -18.81 2.76 -0.20
N LYS A 161 -19.89 2.80 -0.97
CA LYS A 161 -21.14 2.12 -0.62
C LYS A 161 -21.03 0.65 -0.97
N LEU A 162 -21.07 -0.21 0.03
CA LEU A 162 -21.18 -1.66 -0.14
C LEU A 162 -22.66 -2.01 -0.36
N SER A 163 -22.95 -2.72 -1.45
CA SER A 163 -24.30 -3.25 -1.71
C SER A 163 -24.31 -4.74 -1.39
N PRO A 164 -25.32 -5.27 -0.66
CA PRO A 164 -25.39 -6.69 -0.38
C PRO A 164 -25.49 -7.49 -1.68
N LEU A 165 -24.83 -8.65 -1.73
CA LEU A 165 -24.94 -9.53 -2.89
C LEU A 165 -26.36 -10.13 -2.98
N PRO A 166 -27.00 -10.09 -4.16
CA PRO A 166 -28.31 -10.68 -4.34
C PRO A 166 -28.24 -12.20 -4.12
N GLU A 167 -29.35 -12.80 -3.68
CA GLU A 167 -29.49 -14.26 -3.61
C GLU A 167 -29.27 -14.84 -5.02
N SER A 168 -28.16 -15.54 -5.19
CA SER A 168 -27.65 -16.00 -6.48
C SER A 168 -26.79 -17.26 -6.29
N ASP A 169 -26.50 -17.96 -7.40
CA ASP A 169 -25.59 -19.10 -7.40
C ASP A 169 -24.22 -18.74 -6.80
N LEU A 170 -23.70 -17.56 -7.18
CA LEU A 170 -22.45 -17.03 -6.63
C LEU A 170 -22.50 -16.88 -5.11
N ARG A 171 -23.57 -16.30 -4.55
CA ARG A 171 -23.69 -16.14 -3.10
C ARG A 171 -23.72 -17.49 -2.38
N SER A 172 -24.45 -18.46 -2.93
CA SER A 172 -24.53 -19.81 -2.36
C SER A 172 -23.17 -20.51 -2.35
N ARG A 173 -22.37 -20.37 -3.41
CA ARG A 173 -21.00 -20.88 -3.49
C ARG A 173 -20.08 -20.24 -2.45
N ILE A 174 -20.18 -18.92 -2.26
CA ILE A 174 -19.40 -18.18 -1.27
C ILE A 174 -19.73 -18.67 0.15
N GLU A 175 -21.02 -18.81 0.48
CA GLU A 175 -21.46 -19.28 1.79
C GLU A 175 -21.02 -20.73 2.05
N SER A 176 -21.07 -21.59 1.03
CA SER A 176 -20.55 -22.96 1.08
C SER A 176 -19.04 -22.99 1.33
N LEU A 177 -18.28 -22.17 0.60
CA LEU A 177 -16.82 -22.06 0.74
C LEU A 177 -16.42 -21.56 2.14
N ALA A 178 -17.10 -20.52 2.63
CA ALA A 178 -16.90 -19.99 3.97
C ALA A 178 -17.20 -21.05 5.04
N THR A 179 -18.28 -21.82 4.87
CA THR A 179 -18.66 -22.91 5.78
C THR A 179 -17.60 -24.02 5.79
N LYS A 180 -17.12 -24.44 4.62
CA LYS A 180 -16.07 -25.46 4.47
C LYS A 180 -14.78 -25.06 5.20
N LEU A 181 -14.43 -23.79 5.16
CA LEU A 181 -13.24 -23.24 5.82
C LEU A 181 -13.49 -22.76 7.26
N LYS A 182 -14.71 -22.93 7.80
CA LYS A 182 -15.14 -22.40 9.10
C LYS A 182 -14.87 -20.89 9.24
N PHE A 183 -14.92 -20.17 8.13
CA PHE A 183 -14.78 -18.73 8.10
C PHE A 183 -16.08 -18.11 8.66
N PRO A 184 -16.01 -17.25 9.70
CA PRO A 184 -17.19 -16.67 10.32
C PRO A 184 -17.77 -15.52 9.46
N LEU A 185 -18.36 -15.85 8.32
CA LEU A 185 -18.94 -14.89 7.38
C LEU A 185 -20.11 -14.12 8.03
N SER A 186 -20.02 -12.79 8.04
CA SER A 186 -21.10 -11.91 8.53
C SER A 186 -21.88 -11.26 7.42
N THR A 187 -21.20 -10.65 6.43
CA THR A 187 -21.86 -10.13 5.23
C THR A 187 -20.98 -10.32 3.99
N CYS A 188 -21.63 -10.47 2.83
CA CYS A 188 -20.97 -10.44 1.53
C CYS A 188 -21.61 -9.33 0.69
N GLY A 189 -20.78 -8.53 0.02
CA GLY A 189 -21.26 -7.37 -0.74
C GLY A 189 -20.35 -6.97 -1.90
N SER A 190 -20.93 -6.25 -2.84
CA SER A 190 -20.21 -5.70 -3.97
C SER A 190 -19.84 -4.23 -3.77
N LYS A 191 -18.68 -3.84 -4.30
CA LYS A 191 -18.20 -2.46 -4.35
C LYS A 191 -18.00 -2.05 -5.80
N ARG A 192 -18.41 -0.83 -6.15
CA ARG A 192 -18.13 -0.25 -7.47
C ARG A 192 -16.65 0.06 -7.63
N SER A 193 -16.04 -0.43 -8.71
CA SER A 193 -14.63 -0.20 -9.00
C SER A 193 -14.38 -0.18 -10.51
N SER A 194 -13.30 0.46 -10.96
CA SER A 194 -12.79 0.35 -12.34
C SER A 194 -11.88 -0.86 -12.54
N HIS A 195 -11.46 -1.51 -11.45
CA HIS A 195 -10.57 -2.66 -11.45
C HIS A 195 -11.29 -3.92 -11.01
N SER A 196 -10.77 -5.09 -11.36
CA SER A 196 -11.22 -6.39 -10.86
C SER A 196 -10.40 -6.77 -9.62
N ASN A 197 -11.06 -6.97 -8.48
CA ASN A 197 -10.43 -7.43 -7.24
C ASN A 197 -11.47 -7.98 -6.26
N ALA A 198 -11.01 -8.73 -5.25
CA ALA A 198 -11.78 -9.11 -4.07
C ALA A 198 -10.88 -9.02 -2.83
N TYR A 199 -11.46 -8.75 -1.67
CA TYR A 199 -10.72 -8.81 -0.40
C TYR A 199 -11.68 -9.08 0.76
N PHE A 200 -11.10 -9.50 1.89
CA PHE A 200 -11.83 -9.68 3.15
C PHE A 200 -11.47 -8.59 4.15
N HIS A 201 -12.43 -8.21 4.99
CA HIS A 201 -12.19 -7.37 6.15
C HIS A 201 -12.87 -7.95 7.38
N GLY A 202 -12.06 -8.44 8.33
CA GLY A 202 -12.57 -9.17 9.49
C GLY A 202 -13.41 -10.38 9.06
N LYS A 203 -14.74 -10.23 9.12
CA LYS A 203 -15.75 -11.25 8.82
C LYS A 203 -16.53 -11.01 7.53
N HIS A 204 -16.14 -10.01 6.75
CA HIS A 204 -16.90 -9.55 5.59
C HIS A 204 -16.11 -9.81 4.30
N ILE A 205 -16.82 -10.19 3.25
CA ILE A 205 -16.25 -10.40 1.91
C ILE A 205 -16.73 -9.27 1.00
N VAL A 206 -15.77 -8.56 0.39
CA VAL A 206 -16.03 -7.49 -0.57
C VAL A 206 -15.53 -7.91 -1.95
N ILE A 207 -16.41 -7.89 -2.93
CA ILE A 207 -16.12 -8.28 -4.31
C ILE A 207 -16.33 -7.05 -5.20
N PHE A 208 -15.41 -6.78 -6.13
CA PHE A 208 -15.62 -5.70 -7.08
C PHE A 208 -16.68 -6.09 -8.11
N ASP A 209 -17.57 -5.16 -8.44
CA ASP A 209 -18.63 -5.37 -9.41
C ASP A 209 -18.10 -5.80 -10.78
N ILE A 210 -16.97 -5.26 -11.21
CA ILE A 210 -16.28 -5.66 -12.44
C ILE A 210 -15.86 -7.13 -12.41
N LEU A 211 -15.41 -7.63 -11.25
CA LEU A 211 -15.06 -9.06 -11.10
C LEU A 211 -16.32 -9.92 -11.28
N VAL A 212 -17.43 -9.55 -10.66
CA VAL A 212 -18.71 -10.28 -10.79
C VAL A 212 -19.25 -10.23 -12.22
N GLN A 213 -19.07 -9.13 -12.94
CA GLN A 213 -19.57 -8.95 -14.30
C GLN A 213 -18.72 -9.65 -15.37
N GLN A 214 -17.41 -9.76 -15.15
CA GLN A 214 -16.48 -10.28 -16.16
C GLN A 214 -16.16 -11.76 -16.02
N SER A 215 -16.60 -12.38 -14.93
CA SER A 215 -16.25 -13.76 -14.58
C SER A 215 -17.46 -14.64 -14.35
N LYS A 216 -17.31 -15.92 -14.67
CA LYS A 216 -18.29 -16.93 -14.28
C LYS A 216 -18.27 -17.11 -12.75
N PRO A 217 -19.37 -17.56 -12.13
CA PRO A 217 -19.41 -17.81 -10.70
C PRO A 217 -18.26 -18.70 -10.20
N GLU A 218 -17.88 -19.72 -10.97
CA GLU A 218 -16.75 -20.61 -10.66
C GLU A 218 -15.39 -19.89 -10.71
N GLY A 219 -15.25 -18.88 -11.57
CA GLY A 219 -14.05 -18.05 -11.65
C GLY A 219 -13.89 -17.18 -10.40
N VAL A 220 -14.99 -16.52 -10.00
CA VAL A 220 -15.03 -15.70 -8.77
C VAL A 220 -14.80 -16.57 -7.53
N GLU A 221 -15.38 -17.77 -7.49
CA GLU A 221 -15.18 -18.75 -6.42
C GLU A 221 -13.70 -19.12 -6.24
N ALA A 222 -12.99 -19.39 -7.34
CA ALA A 222 -11.56 -19.71 -7.31
C ALA A 222 -10.69 -18.53 -6.83
N VAL A 223 -11.03 -17.29 -7.20
CA VAL A 223 -10.36 -16.10 -6.66
C VAL A 223 -10.59 -15.98 -5.16
N LEU A 224 -11.82 -16.21 -4.70
CA LEU A 224 -12.12 -16.17 -3.27
C LEU A 224 -11.45 -17.30 -2.49
N ALA A 225 -11.24 -18.48 -3.10
CA ALA A 225 -10.48 -19.55 -2.48
C ALA A 225 -9.02 -19.14 -2.21
N HIS A 226 -8.39 -18.41 -3.14
CA HIS A 226 -7.06 -17.82 -2.94
C HIS A 226 -7.07 -16.78 -1.81
N GLU A 227 -8.01 -15.84 -1.84
CA GLU A 227 -8.14 -14.81 -0.79
C GLU A 227 -8.39 -15.42 0.60
N LEU A 228 -9.24 -16.45 0.69
CA LEU A 228 -9.49 -17.17 1.94
C LEU A 228 -8.26 -17.98 2.40
N GLY A 229 -7.40 -18.39 1.48
CA GLY A 229 -6.08 -18.95 1.82
C GLY A 229 -5.23 -17.96 2.60
N HIS A 230 -5.22 -16.68 2.22
CA HIS A 230 -4.49 -15.66 2.97
C HIS A 230 -5.02 -15.46 4.39
N TRP A 231 -6.34 -15.52 4.56
CA TRP A 231 -6.97 -15.45 5.87
C TRP A 231 -6.63 -16.70 6.71
N PHE A 232 -6.80 -17.90 6.15
CA PHE A 232 -6.61 -19.17 6.83
C PHE A 232 -5.15 -19.34 7.31
N LEU A 233 -4.19 -18.90 6.50
CA LEU A 233 -2.76 -18.99 6.78
C LEU A 233 -2.21 -17.77 7.56
N LEU A 234 -3.09 -16.87 7.98
CA LEU A 234 -2.81 -15.70 8.84
C LEU A 234 -1.75 -14.75 8.27
N TYR A 235 -1.68 -14.57 6.95
CA TYR A 235 -0.65 -13.72 6.36
C TYR A 235 -0.73 -12.25 6.76
N PRO A 236 -1.90 -11.60 6.85
CA PRO A 236 -1.96 -10.22 7.33
C PRO A 236 -1.32 -10.09 8.73
N THR A 237 -1.55 -11.06 9.61
CA THR A 237 -0.95 -11.11 10.95
C THR A 237 0.55 -11.36 10.90
N LYS A 238 1.03 -12.28 10.05
CA LYS A 238 2.46 -12.56 9.87
C LYS A 238 3.19 -11.34 9.31
N THR A 239 2.66 -10.69 8.28
CA THR A 239 3.22 -9.47 7.70
C THR A 239 3.26 -8.33 8.71
N MET A 240 2.21 -8.18 9.52
CA MET A 240 2.21 -7.22 10.63
C MET A 240 3.34 -7.52 11.62
N ALA A 241 3.49 -8.76 12.08
CA ALA A 241 4.56 -9.15 13.00
C ALA A 241 5.96 -8.91 12.41
N ILE A 242 6.17 -9.30 11.15
CA ILE A 242 7.43 -9.07 10.43
C ILE A 242 7.72 -7.57 10.35
N SER A 243 6.74 -6.72 10.02
CA SER A 243 6.94 -5.26 9.97
C SER A 243 7.39 -4.68 11.31
N GLN A 244 6.84 -5.17 12.43
CA GLN A 244 7.24 -4.70 13.77
C GLN A 244 8.67 -5.10 14.14
N VAL A 245 9.05 -6.34 13.81
CA VAL A 245 10.43 -6.83 14.01
C VAL A 245 11.40 -6.03 13.14
N THR A 246 11.05 -5.75 11.88
CA THR A 246 11.87 -4.95 10.97
C THR A 246 12.09 -3.53 11.48
N ILE A 247 11.03 -2.86 11.96
CA ILE A 247 11.14 -1.52 12.55
C ILE A 247 12.04 -1.54 13.79
N LEU A 248 11.88 -2.55 14.66
CA LEU A 248 12.71 -2.71 15.85
C LEU A 248 14.18 -2.98 15.49
N ALA A 249 14.44 -3.77 14.45
CA ALA A 249 15.79 -4.13 13.99
C ALA A 249 16.51 -2.97 13.28
N LEU A 250 15.77 -2.15 12.53
CA LEU A 250 16.25 -0.87 11.99
C LEU A 250 16.72 0.07 13.12
N PHE A 251 16.03 0.06 14.26
CA PHE A 251 16.14 1.16 15.21
C PHE A 251 17.54 1.39 15.87
N PRO A 252 18.33 0.36 16.23
CA PRO A 252 19.71 0.54 16.68
C PRO A 252 20.62 1.29 15.70
N ALA A 253 20.32 1.25 14.39
CA ALA A 253 21.04 2.04 13.38
C ALA A 253 20.79 3.55 13.55
N PHE A 254 19.64 3.95 14.09
CA PHE A 254 19.31 5.36 14.37
C PHE A 254 19.89 5.86 15.70
N LEU A 255 20.15 4.97 16.67
CA LEU A 255 20.71 5.34 17.98
C LEU A 255 22.24 5.38 18.03
N ARG A 256 22.94 4.63 17.17
CA ARG A 256 24.40 4.54 17.24
C ARG A 256 25.10 5.76 16.61
N PRO A 257 26.23 6.22 17.18
CA PRO A 257 27.11 7.20 16.55
C PRO A 257 27.80 6.68 15.28
N LEU A 258 27.47 5.49 14.76
CA LEU A 258 28.04 4.97 13.53
C LEU A 258 27.75 5.91 12.34
N LEU A 259 26.62 6.62 12.40
CA LEU A 259 26.24 7.72 11.49
C LEU A 259 26.95 9.06 11.77
N ARG A 260 27.77 9.15 12.82
CA ARG A 260 28.67 10.28 13.13
C ARG A 260 30.12 10.01 12.73
N THR A 261 30.55 8.75 12.72
CA THR A 261 31.93 8.35 12.31
C THR A 261 32.16 8.41 10.81
N PHE A 262 31.09 8.39 10.03
CA PHE A 262 31.12 8.48 8.58
C PHE A 262 30.46 9.82 8.23
N ASP A 263 31.24 10.78 7.73
CA ASP A 263 30.82 12.13 7.29
C ASP A 263 29.89 12.10 6.05
N PHE A 264 29.22 10.97 5.83
CA PHE A 264 28.24 10.78 4.79
C PHE A 264 26.93 11.47 5.23
N PRO A 265 26.26 12.21 4.35
CA PRO A 265 24.93 12.71 4.64
C PRO A 265 24.06 11.51 5.00
N LYS A 266 23.47 11.51 6.21
CA LYS A 266 22.71 10.39 6.80
C LYS A 266 21.68 9.75 5.86
N ALA A 267 21.20 10.52 4.88
CA ALA A 267 20.29 10.09 3.81
C ALA A 267 20.88 9.06 2.83
N MET A 268 22.21 8.97 2.63
CA MET A 268 22.83 8.07 1.64
C MET A 268 23.05 6.63 2.13
N ILE A 269 23.07 6.40 3.44
CA ILE A 269 23.27 5.05 4.03
C ILE A 269 21.94 4.31 4.19
N LEU A 270 20.83 5.04 4.33
CA LEU A 270 19.51 4.44 4.56
C LEU A 270 18.96 3.79 3.27
N THR A 271 19.25 4.37 2.10
CA THR A 271 18.68 3.94 0.81
C THR A 271 19.06 2.51 0.42
N PRO A 272 20.33 2.06 0.52
CA PRO A 272 20.69 0.66 0.26
C PRO A 272 20.04 -0.32 1.25
N PHE A 273 19.88 0.06 2.52
CA PHE A 273 19.26 -0.82 3.51
C PHE A 273 17.74 -0.93 3.29
N GLU A 274 17.08 0.17 2.96
CA GLU A 274 15.68 0.18 2.50
C GLU A 274 15.48 -0.73 1.29
N ALA A 275 16.40 -0.69 0.32
CA ALA A 275 16.34 -1.55 -0.85
C ALA A 275 16.43 -3.04 -0.49
N VAL A 276 17.33 -3.42 0.42
CA VAL A 276 17.46 -4.81 0.91
C VAL A 276 16.20 -5.26 1.65
N VAL A 277 15.69 -4.41 2.55
CA VAL A 277 14.44 -4.69 3.27
C VAL A 277 13.27 -4.84 2.30
N SER A 278 13.18 -3.98 1.27
CA SER A 278 12.16 -4.06 0.23
C SER A 278 12.21 -5.38 -0.52
N ILE A 279 13.39 -5.82 -0.96
CA ILE A 279 13.57 -7.12 -1.63
C ILE A 279 13.15 -8.27 -0.71
N ALA A 280 13.57 -8.24 0.56
CA ALA A 280 13.22 -9.28 1.52
C ALA A 280 11.69 -9.34 1.77
N MET A 281 11.04 -8.19 1.93
CA MET A 281 9.59 -8.10 2.10
C MET A 281 8.84 -8.59 0.86
N ASN A 282 9.31 -8.25 -0.34
CA ASN A 282 8.73 -8.76 -1.59
C ASN A 282 8.91 -10.28 -1.72
N ALA A 283 10.06 -10.84 -1.33
CA ALA A 283 10.28 -12.28 -1.34
C ALA A 283 9.31 -13.01 -0.39
N VAL A 284 9.09 -12.47 0.81
CA VAL A 284 8.09 -12.99 1.76
C VAL A 284 6.68 -12.91 1.18
N SER A 285 6.32 -11.76 0.60
CA SER A 285 5.01 -11.56 -0.05
C SER A 285 4.79 -12.58 -1.17
N ARG A 286 5.76 -12.75 -2.07
CA ARG A 286 5.69 -13.74 -3.16
C ARG A 286 5.56 -15.17 -2.64
N HIS A 287 6.19 -15.49 -1.52
CA HIS A 287 6.04 -16.79 -0.88
C HIS A 287 4.63 -17.03 -0.35
N PHE A 288 3.99 -16.02 0.25
CA PHE A 288 2.60 -16.10 0.71
C PHE A 288 1.62 -16.26 -0.44
N GLU A 289 1.87 -15.62 -1.59
CA GLU A 289 1.08 -15.81 -2.81
C GLU A 289 1.13 -17.26 -3.29
N TRP A 290 2.32 -17.89 -3.34
CA TRP A 290 2.44 -19.29 -3.75
C TRP A 290 1.71 -20.26 -2.82
N GLN A 291 1.75 -19.99 -1.52
CA GLN A 291 1.04 -20.83 -0.54
C GLN A 291 -0.49 -20.63 -0.63
N ALA A 292 -0.97 -19.42 -0.88
CA ALA A 292 -2.40 -19.16 -1.13
C ALA A 292 -2.89 -19.83 -2.42
N ASP A 293 -2.06 -19.82 -3.46
CA ASP A 293 -2.28 -20.54 -4.70
C ASP A 293 -2.36 -22.06 -4.49
N GLN A 294 -1.41 -22.64 -3.75
CA GLN A 294 -1.45 -24.07 -3.41
C GLN A 294 -2.69 -24.42 -2.59
N PHE A 295 -3.04 -23.60 -1.60
CA PHE A 295 -4.24 -23.78 -0.79
C PHE A 295 -5.52 -23.77 -1.63
N ALA A 296 -5.66 -22.82 -2.56
CA ALA A 296 -6.79 -22.76 -3.47
C ALA A 296 -6.88 -24.01 -4.36
N CYS A 297 -5.73 -24.49 -4.85
CA CYS A 297 -5.67 -25.71 -5.63
C CYS A 297 -6.12 -26.94 -4.84
N GLU A 298 -5.62 -27.13 -3.62
CA GLU A 298 -6.01 -28.26 -2.77
C GLU A 298 -7.49 -28.22 -2.39
N LEU A 299 -8.08 -27.02 -2.34
CA LEU A 299 -9.47 -26.84 -1.91
C LEU A 299 -10.50 -27.11 -3.01
N GLN A 300 -10.17 -26.75 -4.26
CA GLN A 300 -11.12 -26.73 -5.39
C GLN A 300 -10.61 -27.41 -6.66
N ASP A 301 -9.36 -27.87 -6.69
CA ASP A 301 -8.66 -28.39 -7.88
C ASP A 301 -8.69 -27.41 -9.09
N ARG A 302 -8.88 -26.12 -8.79
CA ARG A 302 -9.17 -25.05 -9.75
C ARG A 302 -8.50 -23.75 -9.31
N ILE A 303 -7.80 -23.09 -10.23
CA ILE A 303 -7.30 -21.71 -10.02
C ILE A 303 -7.68 -20.85 -11.23
N THR A 304 -8.12 -19.63 -10.95
CA THR A 304 -8.43 -18.61 -11.96
C THR A 304 -7.48 -17.43 -11.79
N PHE A 305 -6.86 -17.01 -12.89
CA PHE A 305 -6.02 -15.81 -12.92
C PHE A 305 -6.69 -14.74 -13.77
N HIS A 306 -6.83 -13.52 -13.25
CA HIS A 306 -7.31 -12.39 -14.04
C HIS A 306 -6.21 -11.80 -14.91
N VAL A 307 -6.27 -12.11 -16.21
CA VAL A 307 -5.31 -11.62 -17.23
C VAL A 307 -5.61 -10.17 -17.65
N LYS A 308 -6.76 -9.60 -17.25
CA LYS A 308 -7.21 -8.26 -17.70
C LYS A 308 -6.63 -7.06 -16.97
N ASN A 309 -5.82 -7.26 -15.93
CA ASN A 309 -4.95 -6.18 -15.48
C ASN A 309 -3.80 -6.12 -16.49
N LEU A 310 -3.53 -4.95 -17.05
CA LEU A 310 -2.45 -4.62 -18.00
C LEU A 310 -1.03 -4.87 -17.43
N SER A 311 -0.87 -5.85 -16.54
CA SER A 311 0.41 -6.26 -16.00
C SER A 311 1.20 -6.96 -17.09
N THR A 312 2.45 -6.51 -17.22
CA THR A 312 3.38 -7.00 -18.22
C THR A 312 3.69 -8.47 -17.95
N VAL A 313 3.45 -9.32 -18.97
CA VAL A 313 3.68 -10.76 -18.87
C VAL A 313 5.17 -11.09 -18.87
N TRP A 314 5.96 -10.24 -19.52
CA TRP A 314 7.42 -10.32 -19.61
C TRP A 314 8.06 -9.24 -18.76
N VAL A 315 8.72 -9.66 -17.69
CA VAL A 315 9.35 -8.77 -16.71
C VAL A 315 10.76 -9.29 -16.45
N ASP A 316 11.72 -8.39 -16.43
CA ASP A 316 13.07 -8.68 -15.97
C ASP A 316 13.05 -9.19 -14.52
N TRP A 317 13.89 -10.19 -14.24
CA TRP A 317 13.90 -10.87 -12.95
C TRP A 317 14.32 -9.94 -11.80
N LEU A 318 15.24 -9.02 -12.07
CA LEU A 318 15.78 -8.11 -11.07
C LEU A 318 14.77 -7.00 -10.79
N TYR A 319 14.16 -6.45 -11.85
CA TYR A 319 13.03 -5.53 -11.72
C TYR A 319 11.88 -6.16 -10.91
N SER A 320 11.48 -7.39 -11.25
CA SER A 320 10.42 -8.13 -10.56
C SER A 320 10.74 -8.34 -9.07
N THR A 321 11.98 -8.71 -8.75
CA THR A 321 12.42 -8.94 -7.37
C THR A 321 12.32 -7.67 -6.50
N TYR A 322 12.62 -6.51 -7.09
CA TYR A 322 12.61 -5.24 -6.36
C TYR A 322 11.24 -4.56 -6.28
N HIS A 323 10.42 -4.67 -7.34
CA HIS A 323 9.17 -3.91 -7.46
C HIS A 323 7.89 -4.71 -7.27
N HIS A 324 7.91 -6.03 -7.46
CA HIS A 324 6.69 -6.83 -7.46
C HIS A 324 6.51 -7.61 -6.16
N SER A 325 5.44 -7.29 -5.43
CA SER A 325 5.00 -8.06 -4.26
C SER A 325 4.27 -9.35 -4.64
N HIS A 326 3.80 -9.47 -5.88
CA HIS A 326 3.18 -10.66 -6.45
C HIS A 326 4.11 -11.30 -7.48
N PRO A 327 4.21 -12.64 -7.53
CA PRO A 327 4.92 -13.33 -8.59
C PRO A 327 4.22 -13.08 -9.94
N THR A 328 4.98 -13.13 -11.03
CA THR A 328 4.42 -12.92 -12.37
C THR A 328 3.42 -14.02 -12.72
N LEU A 329 2.53 -13.74 -13.68
CA LEU A 329 1.57 -14.74 -14.15
C LEU A 329 2.28 -16.03 -14.63
N THR A 330 3.42 -15.89 -15.31
CA THR A 330 4.22 -17.02 -15.79
C THR A 330 4.83 -17.84 -14.65
N GLU A 331 5.31 -17.17 -13.58
CA GLU A 331 5.82 -17.84 -12.38
C GLU A 331 4.72 -18.63 -11.66
N ARG A 332 3.53 -18.04 -11.48
CA ARG A 332 2.38 -18.71 -10.84
C ARG A 332 1.90 -19.91 -11.64
N LEU A 333 1.78 -19.76 -12.97
CA LEU A 333 1.39 -20.86 -13.87
C LEU A 333 2.44 -21.98 -13.89
N LYS A 334 3.73 -21.68 -13.74
CA LYS A 334 4.78 -22.71 -13.67
C LYS A 334 4.74 -23.47 -12.35
N ALA A 335 4.39 -22.82 -11.26
CA ALA A 335 4.38 -23.41 -9.92
C ALA A 335 3.26 -24.46 -9.71
N LEU A 336 2.20 -24.46 -10.52
CA LEU A 336 0.99 -25.27 -10.29
C LEU A 336 0.65 -26.19 -11.48
N PRO A 337 1.50 -27.19 -11.81
CA PRO A 337 1.32 -28.06 -12.98
C PRO A 337 0.09 -28.98 -12.91
N SER A 338 -0.36 -29.36 -11.70
CA SER A 338 -1.41 -30.37 -11.48
C SER A 338 -2.83 -29.82 -11.34
N CYS A 339 -3.00 -28.50 -11.20
CA CYS A 339 -4.33 -27.88 -10.99
C CYS A 339 -5.07 -27.64 -12.30
N SER A 340 -6.40 -27.80 -12.34
CA SER A 340 -7.20 -27.36 -13.48
C SER A 340 -7.15 -25.83 -13.61
N ARG A 341 -6.76 -25.33 -14.78
CA ARG A 341 -6.53 -23.90 -15.03
C ARG A 341 -7.66 -23.32 -15.86
N GLU A 342 -8.40 -22.37 -15.28
CA GLU A 342 -9.29 -21.49 -16.03
C GLU A 342 -8.49 -20.26 -16.48
N LYS A 343 -8.49 -19.98 -17.79
CA LYS A 343 -8.06 -18.68 -18.32
C LYS A 343 -9.31 -17.88 -18.72
N GLU A 344 -9.81 -17.02 -17.85
CA GLU A 344 -10.86 -16.07 -18.24
C GLU A 344 -10.23 -14.81 -18.85
N GLY A 345 -10.47 -14.60 -20.15
CA GLY A 345 -10.05 -13.38 -20.87
C GLY A 345 -9.25 -13.56 -22.15
N LEU A 346 -8.88 -14.78 -22.56
CA LEU A 346 -8.34 -15.07 -23.89
C LEU A 346 -9.47 -15.44 -24.86
N GLY A 347 -10.41 -14.52 -25.06
CA GLY A 347 -11.21 -14.55 -26.27
C GLY A 347 -10.43 -13.82 -27.35
N VAL A 348 -9.67 -14.58 -28.15
CA VAL A 348 -8.97 -14.21 -29.41
C VAL A 348 -8.21 -12.89 -29.40
#